data_AF-A0A5C6CY23-F1
#
_entry.id   AF-A0A5C6CY23-F1
#
_cell.length_a   1.000
_cell.length_b   1.000
_cell.length_c   1.000
_cell.angle_alpha   90.00
_cell.angle_beta   90.00
_cell.angle_gamma   90.00
#
_symmetry.space_group_name_H-M   'P 1'
#
loop_
_entity.id
_entity.type
_entity.pdbx_description
1 polymer ?
#
loop_
_entity_poly.entity_id
_entity_poly.type
_entity_poly.pdbx_seq_one_letter_code
_entity_poly.pdbx_strand_id
1 'polypeptide(L)' 'MRVWIILLRVFAYFWLTASLLLILSGIAGIWMKGGLSAIQGLLSPFNIVNWIVTAITLAPGVGALAWADKLSSKDSNTP' A
#
# COMPACT_ATOMS: atom_id res chain seq x y z
N MET A 1 -4.98 18.45 -17.23
CA MET A 1 -4.93 17.04 -16.81
C MET A 1 -3.59 16.64 -16.19
N ARG A 2 -2.46 17.04 -16.78
CA ARG A 2 -1.11 16.69 -16.29
C ARG A 2 -0.84 16.94 -14.81
N VAL A 3 -1.23 18.11 -14.28
CA VAL A 3 -1.04 18.44 -12.84
C VAL A 3 -1.77 17.47 -11.93
N TRP A 4 -3.01 17.10 -12.25
CA TRP A 4 -3.80 16.14 -11.47
C TRP A 4 -3.16 14.75 -11.45
N ILE A 5 -2.62 14.29 -12.58
CA ILE A 5 -1.88 13.02 -12.67
C ILE A 5 -0.65 13.05 -11.78
N ILE A 6 0.10 14.15 -11.77
CA ILE A 6 1.28 14.32 -10.91
C ILE A 6 0.87 14.27 -9.43
N LEU A 7 -0.17 15.01 -9.04
CA LEU A 7 -0.66 15.01 -7.66
C LEU A 7 -1.10 13.61 -7.21
N LEU A 8 -1.83 12.87 -8.05
CA LEU A 8 -2.23 11.48 -7.78
C LEU A 8 -1.01 10.56 -7.59
N ARG A 9 0.02 10.69 -8.43
CA ARG A 9 1.26 9.89 -8.31
C ARG A 9 2.00 10.21 -7.02
N VAL A 10 2.16 11.50 -6.69
CA VAL A 10 2.83 11.93 -5.45
C VAL A 10 2.08 11.40 -4.23
N PHE A 11 0.75 11.55 -4.20
CA PHE A 11 -0.09 10.99 -3.14
C PHE A 11 0.07 9.47 -3.05
N ALA A 12 0.02 8.77 -4.18
CA ALA A 12 0.16 7.32 -4.21
C ALA A 12 1.49 6.84 -3.63
N TYR A 13 2.61 7.44 -4.05
CA TYR A 13 3.93 7.08 -3.53
C TYR A 13 4.05 7.41 -2.05
N PHE A 14 3.62 8.59 -1.61
CA PHE A 14 3.65 8.97 -0.20
C PHE A 14 2.84 8.00 0.65
N TRP A 15 1.63 7.66 0.22
CA TRP A 15 0.76 6.73 0.93
C TRP A 15 1.35 5.32 0.99
N LEU A 16 1.83 4.78 -0.14
CA LEU A 16 2.43 3.45 -0.18
C LEU A 16 3.68 3.35 0.69
N THR A 17 4.53 4.38 0.68
CA THR A 17 5.71 4.43 1.55
C THR A 17 5.30 4.48 3.03
N ALA A 18 4.34 5.34 3.39
CA ALA A 18 3.85 5.44 4.77
C ALA A 18 3.22 4.12 5.25
N SER A 19 2.38 3.50 4.42
CA SER A 19 1.76 2.20 4.68
C SER A 19 2.80 1.09 4.86
N LEU A 20 3.82 1.04 4.01
CA LEU A 20 4.90 0.05 4.12
C LEU A 20 5.67 0.22 5.44
N LEU A 21 6.05 1.46 5.79
CA LEU A 21 6.72 1.75 7.06
C LEU A 21 5.87 1.37 8.27
N LEU A 22 4.56 1.62 8.21
CA LEU A 22 3.62 1.24 9.27
C LEU A 22 3.54 -0.29 9.42
N ILE A 23 3.44 -1.03 8.32
CA ILE A 23 3.41 -2.51 8.34
C ILE A 23 4.72 -3.06 8.93
N LEU A 24 5.87 -2.57 8.47
CA LEU A 24 7.18 -3.01 8.98
C LEU A 24 7.35 -2.70 10.46
N SER A 25 6.92 -1.52 10.90
CA SER A 25 6.95 -1.12 12.32
C SER A 25 6.05 -2.02 13.16
N GLY A 26 4.87 -2.40 12.65
CA GLY A 26 3.97 -3.35 13.30
C GLY A 26 4.58 -4.74 13.45
N ILE A 27 5.21 -5.25 12.39
CA ILE A 27 5.92 -6.54 12.41
C ILE A 27 7.08 -6.50 13.43
N ALA A 28 7.87 -5.43 13.43
CA ALA A 28 8.96 -5.25 14.40
C ALA A 28 8.44 -5.22 15.85
N GLY A 29 7.33 -4.52 16.12
CA GLY A 29 6.70 -4.50 17.43
C GLY A 29 6.20 -5.87 17.89
N ILE A 30 5.67 -6.68 16.97
CA ILE A 30 5.24 -8.05 17.25
C ILE A 30 6.44 -8.96 17.50
N TRP A 31 7.52 -8.81 16.72
CA TRP A 31 8.79 -9.50 16.96
C TRP A 31 9.28 -9.24 18.38
N MET A 32 9.36 -7.97 18.79
CA MET A 32 9.93 -7.60 20.09
C MET A 32 9.15 -8.20 21.27
N LYS A 33 7.85 -8.45 21.10
CA LYS A 33 6.97 -8.98 22.17
C LYS A 33 6.89 -10.51 22.19
N GLY A 34 6.87 -11.16 21.02
CA GLY A 34 6.58 -12.59 20.90
C GLY A 34 7.55 -13.38 20.02
N GLY A 35 8.64 -12.75 19.58
CA GLY A 35 9.66 -13.35 18.74
C GLY A 35 9.15 -13.84 17.38
N LEU A 36 9.87 -14.80 16.80
CA LEU A 36 9.60 -15.33 15.46
C LEU A 36 8.26 -16.07 15.37
N SER A 37 7.84 -16.77 16.43
CA SER A 37 6.58 -17.52 16.44
C SER A 37 5.37 -16.58 16.30
N ALA A 38 5.39 -15.42 16.93
CA ALA A 38 4.32 -14.42 16.80
C ALA A 38 4.22 -13.87 15.37
N ILE A 39 5.35 -13.71 14.67
CA ILE A 39 5.36 -13.29 13.26
C ILE A 39 4.80 -14.38 12.36
N GLN A 40 5.15 -15.64 12.60
CA GLN A 40 4.57 -16.76 11.85
C GLN A 40 3.05 -16.82 12.01
N GLY A 41 2.54 -16.54 13.22
CA GLY A 41 1.10 -16.41 13.47
C GLY A 41 0.48 -15.19 12.76
N LEU A 42 1.16 -14.05 12.79
CA LEU A 42 0.72 -12.82 12.12
C LEU A 42 0.64 -12.98 10.59
N LEU A 43 1.70 -13.54 9.99
CA LEU A 43 1.86 -13.74 8.55
C LEU A 43 1.32 -15.09 8.08
N SER A 44 0.65 -15.83 8.96
CA SER A 44 -0.04 -17.07 8.60
C SER A 44 -1.02 -16.78 7.46
N PRO A 45 -1.09 -17.62 6.42
CA PRO A 45 -2.09 -17.47 5.36
C PRO A 45 -3.52 -17.57 5.90
N PHE A 46 -3.71 -18.19 7.07
CA PHE A 46 -4.99 -18.33 7.75
C PHE A 46 -5.36 -17.12 8.61
N ASN A 47 -4.44 -16.17 8.83
CA ASN A 47 -4.74 -14.91 9.51
C ASN A 47 -5.41 -13.93 8.53
N ILE A 48 -6.62 -14.28 8.11
CA ILE A 48 -7.39 -13.55 7.08
C ILE A 48 -7.58 -12.08 7.49
N VAL A 49 -7.78 -11.83 8.79
CA VAL A 49 -7.96 -10.46 9.32
C VAL A 49 -6.72 -9.61 9.03
N ASN A 50 -5.51 -10.12 9.31
CA ASN A 50 -4.28 -9.38 9.03
C ASN A 50 -4.12 -9.08 7.53
N TRP A 51 -4.47 -10.03 6.66
CA TRP A 51 -4.43 -9.83 5.21
C TRP A 51 -5.45 -8.80 4.72
N ILE A 52 -6.67 -8.81 5.26
CA ILE A 52 -7.69 -7.80 4.96
C ILE A 52 -7.23 -6.41 5.39
N VAL A 53 -6.71 -6.27 6.62
CA VAL A 53 -6.19 -5.00 7.11
C VAL A 53 -5.05 -4.51 6.22
N THR A 54 -4.10 -5.38 5.89
CA THR A 54 -2.99 -5.05 4.98
C THR A 54 -3.50 -4.56 3.62
N ALA A 55 -4.48 -5.26 3.03
CA ALA A 55 -5.06 -4.88 1.76
C ALA A 55 -5.76 -3.51 1.84
N ILE A 56 -6.55 -3.25 2.88
CA ILE A 56 -7.22 -1.97 3.11
C ILE A 56 -6.19 -0.84 3.28
N THR A 57 -5.10 -1.09 4.03
CA THR A 57 -4.03 -0.11 4.25
C THR A 57 -3.31 0.26 2.96
N LEU A 58 -3.10 -0.69 2.05
CA LEU A 58 -2.43 -0.47 0.77
C LEU A 58 -3.35 0.07 -0.33
N ALA A 59 -4.66 -0.23 -0.25
CA ALA A 59 -5.63 0.05 -1.30
C ALA A 59 -5.66 1.52 -1.79
N PRO A 60 -5.62 2.55 -0.93
CA PRO A 60 -5.64 3.94 -1.41
C PRO A 60 -4.44 4.30 -2.28
N GLY A 61 -3.24 3.85 -1.89
CA GLY A 61 -2.01 4.11 -2.63
C GLY A 61 -1.97 3.36 -3.97
N VAL A 62 -2.33 2.07 -3.96
CA VAL A 62 -2.40 1.27 -5.19
C VAL A 62 -3.48 1.82 -6.14
N GLY A 63 -4.66 2.14 -5.61
CA GLY A 63 -5.77 2.69 -6.39
C GLY A 63 -5.44 4.05 -7.02
N ALA A 64 -4.81 4.95 -6.25
CA ALA A 64 -4.36 6.24 -6.76
C ALA A 64 -3.33 6.10 -7.88
N LEU A 65 -2.37 5.17 -7.74
CA LEU A 65 -1.36 4.92 -8.77
C LEU A 65 -2.00 4.36 -10.05
N ALA A 66 -2.83 3.32 -9.92
CA ALA A 66 -3.52 2.71 -11.05
C ALA A 66 -4.42 3.71 -11.80
N TRP A 67 -5.07 4.62 -11.07
CA TRP A 67 -5.86 5.68 -11.70
C TRP A 67 -4.98 6.72 -12.41
N ALA A 68 -3.86 7.12 -11.80
CA ALA A 68 -2.92 8.03 -12.43
C ALA A 68 -2.37 7.46 -13.76
N ASP A 69 -2.05 6.17 -13.79
CA ASP A 69 -1.59 5.48 -14.99
C ASP A 69 -2.69 5.43 -16.06
N LYS A 70 -3.92 5.07 -15.68
CA LYS A 70 -5.06 5.08 -16.62
C LYS A 70 -5.31 6.45 -17.24
N LEU A 71 -5.17 7.53 -16.46
CA LEU A 71 -5.34 8.90 -16.95
C LEU A 71 -4.18 9.31 -17.87
N SER A 72 -2.94 8.96 -17.52
CA SER A 72 -1.76 9.24 -18.33
C SER A 72 -1.81 8.56 -19.69
N SER A 73 -2.25 7.30 -19.75
CA SER A 73 -2.42 6.55 -21.00
C SER A 73 -3.55 7.11 -21.86
N LYS A 74 -4.56 7.76 -21.27
CA LYS A 74 -5.64 8.40 -22.03
C LYS A 74 -5.19 9.74 -22.64
N ASP A 75 -4.39 10.50 -21.90
CA ASP A 75 -3.82 11.79 -22.34
C ASP A 75 -2.85 11.62 -23.53
N SER A 76 -2.14 10.49 -23.61
CA SER A 76 -1.20 10.20 -24.71
C SER A 76 -1.86 9.67 -25.99
N ASN A 77 -3.15 9.29 -25.96
CA ASN A 77 -3.87 8.69 -27.09
C ASN A 77 -4.86 9.65 -27.76
N THR A 78 -4.95 10.91 -27.30
CA THR A 78 -5.67 11.98 -27.99
C THR A 78 -4.72 12.70 -28.95
N PRO A 79 -5.00 12.72 -30.27
CA PRO A 79 -4.16 13.39 -31.27
C PRO A 79 -4.14 14.91 -31.10
#